data_AF-A0AAU7AP17-F1
#
_entry.id   AF-A0AAU7AP17-F1
#
_cell.length_a   1.000
_cell.length_b   1.000
_cell.length_c   1.000
_cell.angle_alpha   90.00
_cell.angle_beta   90.00
_cell.angle_gamma   90.00
#
_symmetry.space_group_name_H-M   'P 1'
#
loop_
_entity.id
_entity.type
_entity.pdbx_description
1 polymer ?
#
loop_
_entity_poly.entity_id
_entity_poly.type
_entity_poly.pdbx_seq_one_letter_code
_entity_poly.pdbx_strand_id
1 'polypeptide(L)'
;MSDKHDFDFLFAGPWWVAHRRLSAAGRWERFGGRSEVTPLLDGGGHLERLWIPESPAAGGPVEAFTTRLYDPVEDLWRIWWSASTRRGHLDPPMVGRFGADGVGVFDGADALAADGTARLRSRWDPHADGGPRWEQARSGDGGATWRPDWTMQLTPAPGPALVELRRYRTVPGRRDELIDLFHDELVAPQEAAGLQVLGTFTDDDEPDQFVWLRGFASADADARAAALAAFYGGPVWAAHGAAANATMLDSDDVLLLRAARADTGLDQLGQALAGRQGLLVTTCLLARALAQDELDAVADGVRGPRAVLVTAATRNAFPRLPVREGEQALVVIKSRGAGGDVGAALPGSIESLLAAPAQTARLACPARERG
;
A
#
# COMPACT_ATOMS: atom_id res chain seq x y z
N MET A 1 -23.14 -18.60 -2.98
CA MET A 1 -22.23 -19.04 -4.04
C MET A 1 -20.98 -18.22 -3.85
N SER A 2 -19.81 -18.85 -3.93
CA SER A 2 -18.55 -18.11 -3.89
C SER A 2 -18.43 -17.28 -5.16
N ASP A 3 -17.59 -16.26 -5.14
CA ASP A 3 -17.20 -15.55 -6.35
C ASP A 3 -15.75 -15.07 -6.27
N LYS A 4 -15.22 -14.54 -7.39
CA LYS A 4 -13.83 -14.06 -7.46
C LYS A 4 -13.54 -12.86 -6.53
N HIS A 5 -14.58 -12.20 -6.00
CA HIS A 5 -14.51 -11.02 -5.14
C HIS A 5 -14.57 -11.36 -3.65
N ASP A 6 -14.71 -12.65 -3.28
CA ASP A 6 -14.81 -13.09 -1.88
C ASP A 6 -13.69 -12.57 -0.97
N PHE A 7 -12.48 -12.37 -1.51
CA PHE A 7 -11.31 -11.88 -0.78
C PHE A 7 -11.00 -10.39 -1.00
N ASP A 8 -11.86 -9.63 -1.71
CA ASP A 8 -11.60 -8.22 -2.04
C ASP A 8 -11.40 -7.34 -0.79
N PHE A 9 -11.97 -7.76 0.34
CA PHE A 9 -11.76 -7.11 1.63
C PHE A 9 -10.28 -7.02 2.04
N LEU A 10 -9.40 -7.90 1.51
CA LEU A 10 -7.96 -7.89 1.78
C LEU A 10 -7.19 -6.83 0.97
N PHE A 11 -7.78 -6.26 -0.09
CA PHE A 11 -7.13 -5.21 -0.88
C PHE A 11 -7.21 -3.83 -0.23
N ALA A 12 -7.87 -3.72 0.93
CA ALA A 12 -8.09 -2.43 1.58
C ALA A 12 -6.79 -1.76 2.04
N GLY A 13 -5.68 -2.49 2.21
CA GLY A 13 -4.37 -1.90 2.41
C GLY A 13 -3.28 -2.90 2.76
N PRO A 14 -2.05 -2.45 3.03
CA PRO A 14 -1.19 -3.18 3.93
C PRO A 14 -1.87 -3.30 5.29
N TRP A 15 -1.74 -4.44 5.94
CA TRP A 15 -2.38 -4.76 7.22
C TRP A 15 -1.34 -4.88 8.31
N TRP A 16 -1.64 -4.34 9.49
CA TRP A 16 -1.06 -4.86 10.72
C TRP A 16 -1.79 -6.15 11.10
N VAL A 17 -1.02 -7.15 11.48
CA VAL A 17 -1.53 -8.48 11.82
C VAL A 17 -1.17 -8.78 13.27
N ALA A 18 -2.18 -8.86 14.13
CA ALA A 18 -2.01 -9.33 15.48
C ALA A 18 -2.21 -10.85 15.51
N HIS A 19 -1.13 -11.58 15.78
CA HIS A 19 -1.17 -13.04 15.86
C HIS A 19 -1.41 -13.50 17.30
N ARG A 20 -2.14 -14.60 17.43
CA ARG A 20 -2.11 -15.46 18.62
C ARG A 20 -1.89 -16.89 18.17
N ARG A 21 -0.85 -17.56 18.65
CA ARG A 21 -0.57 -18.96 18.28
C ARG A 21 -0.36 -19.82 19.51
N LEU A 22 -0.85 -21.05 19.48
CA LEU A 22 -0.64 -22.02 20.54
C LEU A 22 0.77 -22.63 20.41
N SER A 23 1.57 -22.51 21.46
CA SER A 23 2.89 -23.14 21.56
C SER A 23 2.77 -24.65 21.79
N ALA A 24 3.87 -25.39 21.58
CA ALA A 24 3.96 -26.81 21.92
C ALA A 24 3.67 -27.10 23.41
N ALA A 25 3.89 -26.12 24.29
CA ALA A 25 3.57 -26.19 25.72
C ALA A 25 2.09 -25.87 26.04
N GLY A 26 1.23 -25.68 25.03
CA GLY A 26 -0.19 -25.39 25.22
C GLY A 26 -0.49 -23.96 25.70
N ARG A 27 0.47 -23.04 25.59
CA ARG A 27 0.29 -21.61 25.94
C ARG A 27 0.06 -20.78 24.69
N TRP A 28 -0.90 -19.86 24.74
CA TRP A 28 -1.11 -18.88 23.68
C TRP A 28 -0.07 -17.77 23.75
N GLU A 29 0.67 -17.60 22.66
CA GLU A 29 1.68 -16.57 22.48
C GLU A 29 1.16 -15.50 21.52
N ARG A 30 1.52 -14.24 21.78
CA ARG A 30 1.11 -13.09 20.98
C ARG A 30 2.31 -12.46 20.31
N PHE A 31 2.16 -12.06 19.05
CA PHE A 31 3.21 -11.37 18.29
C PHE A 31 2.58 -10.60 17.13
N GLY A 32 3.34 -9.68 16.54
CA GLY A 32 2.90 -8.84 15.44
C GLY A 32 3.50 -9.27 14.09
N GLY A 33 2.80 -8.91 13.02
CA GLY A 33 3.27 -9.03 11.65
C GLY A 33 2.65 -7.95 10.76
N ARG A 34 3.09 -7.90 9.51
CA ARG A 34 2.54 -7.05 8.45
C ARG A 34 2.17 -7.92 7.25
N SER A 35 1.00 -7.69 6.68
CA SER A 35 0.54 -8.37 5.46
C SER A 35 0.27 -7.38 4.35
N GLU A 36 0.58 -7.75 3.12
CA GLU A 36 0.23 -7.02 1.89
C GLU A 36 -0.34 -7.99 0.89
N VAL A 37 -1.42 -7.60 0.20
CA VAL A 37 -2.08 -8.46 -0.80
C VAL A 37 -2.09 -7.78 -2.16
N THR A 38 -1.63 -8.49 -3.17
CA THR A 38 -1.62 -8.07 -4.58
C THR A 38 -2.59 -8.94 -5.37
N PRO A 39 -3.57 -8.35 -6.09
CA PRO A 39 -4.41 -9.10 -6.99
C PRO A 39 -3.62 -9.58 -8.22
N LEU A 40 -4.00 -10.74 -8.75
CA LEU A 40 -3.46 -11.40 -9.93
C LEU A 40 -4.62 -11.85 -10.83
N LEU A 41 -4.32 -12.16 -12.09
CA LEU A 41 -5.25 -12.83 -13.00
C LEU A 41 -6.65 -12.16 -13.09
N ASP A 42 -6.69 -10.82 -13.19
CA ASP A 42 -7.94 -10.04 -13.23
C ASP A 42 -8.88 -10.29 -12.02
N GLY A 43 -8.29 -10.42 -10.84
CA GLY A 43 -8.97 -10.69 -9.57
C GLY A 43 -9.26 -12.17 -9.32
N GLY A 44 -9.02 -13.06 -10.29
CA GLY A 44 -9.20 -14.51 -10.15
C GLY A 44 -8.15 -15.20 -9.26
N GLY A 45 -7.13 -14.48 -8.81
CA GLY A 45 -6.18 -14.99 -7.83
C GLY A 45 -5.42 -13.89 -7.13
N HIS A 46 -4.84 -14.15 -5.97
CA HIS A 46 -4.16 -13.13 -5.15
C HIS A 46 -2.85 -13.69 -4.59
N LEU A 47 -1.84 -12.82 -4.47
CA LEU A 47 -0.61 -13.09 -3.73
C LEU A 47 -0.61 -12.25 -2.47
N GLU A 48 -0.44 -12.88 -1.32
CA GLU A 48 -0.22 -12.20 -0.05
C GLU A 48 1.21 -12.44 0.41
N ARG A 49 1.87 -11.38 0.87
CA ARG A 49 3.16 -11.45 1.55
C ARG A 49 2.97 -11.08 3.02
N LEU A 50 3.39 -11.95 3.92
CA LEU A 50 3.34 -11.76 5.37
C LEU A 50 4.77 -11.68 5.92
N TRP A 51 5.07 -10.61 6.66
CA TRP A 51 6.31 -10.42 7.38
C TRP A 51 6.07 -10.44 8.89
N ILE A 52 6.74 -11.34 9.60
CA ILE A 52 6.72 -11.43 11.07
C ILE A 52 8.14 -11.14 11.56
N PRO A 53 8.42 -9.96 12.13
CA PRO A 53 9.78 -9.60 12.58
C PRO A 53 10.32 -10.52 13.68
N GLU A 54 9.45 -10.96 14.59
CA GLU A 54 9.79 -11.85 15.69
C GLU A 54 8.73 -12.94 15.83
N SER A 55 9.03 -14.14 15.33
CA SER A 55 8.19 -15.32 15.51
C SER A 55 8.68 -16.13 16.70
N PRO A 56 7.87 -16.31 17.77
CA PRO A 56 8.23 -17.17 18.90
C PRO A 56 8.54 -18.62 18.48
N ALA A 57 7.85 -19.12 17.44
CA ALA A 57 8.04 -20.48 16.94
C ALA A 57 9.34 -20.66 16.15
N ALA A 58 9.82 -19.61 15.46
CA ALA A 58 11.04 -19.67 14.65
C ALA A 58 12.28 -19.08 15.37
N GLY A 59 12.09 -18.34 16.46
CA GLY A 59 13.18 -17.67 17.18
C GLY A 59 13.78 -16.48 16.42
N GLY A 60 13.04 -15.88 15.48
CA GLY A 60 13.53 -14.81 14.62
C GLY A 60 12.51 -14.39 13.55
N PRO A 61 12.94 -13.59 12.55
CA PRO A 61 12.06 -13.10 11.51
C PRO A 61 11.60 -14.22 10.57
N VAL A 62 10.34 -14.14 10.16
CA VAL A 62 9.72 -15.04 9.19
C VAL A 62 9.09 -14.21 8.08
N GLU A 63 9.45 -14.53 6.84
CA GLU A 63 8.71 -14.11 5.66
C GLU A 63 7.86 -15.29 5.21
N ALA A 64 6.60 -15.04 4.91
CA ALA A 64 5.70 -16.03 4.36
C ALA A 64 4.92 -15.45 3.21
N PHE A 65 4.38 -16.34 2.38
CA PHE A 65 3.46 -15.94 1.33
C PHE A 65 2.29 -16.91 1.23
N THR A 66 1.16 -16.36 0.78
CA THR A 66 -0.05 -17.11 0.44
C THR A 66 -0.41 -16.83 -1.01
N THR A 67 -0.72 -17.86 -1.79
CA THR A 67 -1.36 -17.67 -3.10
C THR A 67 -2.77 -18.26 -3.07
N ARG A 68 -3.76 -17.50 -3.52
CA ARG A 68 -5.16 -17.91 -3.60
C ARG A 68 -5.58 -17.91 -5.06
N LEU A 69 -6.25 -18.95 -5.54
CA LEU A 69 -6.80 -19.02 -6.90
C LEU A 69 -8.26 -19.47 -6.84
N TYR A 70 -9.14 -18.78 -7.58
CA TYR A 70 -10.55 -19.14 -7.71
C TYR A 70 -10.79 -19.97 -8.97
N ASP A 71 -11.54 -21.05 -8.81
CA ASP A 71 -12.02 -21.90 -9.90
C ASP A 71 -13.53 -21.67 -10.08
N PRO A 72 -13.95 -20.95 -11.14
CA PRO A 72 -15.36 -20.65 -11.37
C PRO A 72 -16.16 -21.87 -11.85
N VAL A 73 -15.51 -22.96 -12.29
CA VAL A 73 -16.18 -24.18 -12.72
C VAL A 73 -16.54 -25.04 -11.50
N GLU A 74 -15.63 -25.15 -10.54
CA GLU A 74 -15.85 -25.94 -9.33
C GLU A 74 -16.47 -25.15 -8.16
N ASP A 75 -16.57 -23.82 -8.29
CA ASP A 75 -16.96 -22.89 -7.22
C ASP A 75 -16.14 -23.11 -5.95
N LEU A 76 -14.82 -23.11 -6.13
CA LEU A 76 -13.84 -23.39 -5.09
C LEU A 76 -12.64 -22.46 -5.20
N TRP A 77 -12.18 -22.02 -4.04
CA TRP A 77 -10.86 -21.44 -3.86
C TRP A 77 -9.84 -22.49 -3.46
N ARG A 78 -8.61 -22.31 -3.92
CA ARG A 78 -7.43 -23.06 -3.50
C ARG A 78 -6.40 -22.10 -2.93
N ILE A 79 -5.87 -22.43 -1.75
CA ILE A 79 -4.98 -21.56 -0.98
C ILE A 79 -3.68 -22.33 -0.69
N TRP A 80 -2.56 -21.84 -1.23
CA TRP A 80 -1.23 -22.38 -0.99
C TRP A 80 -0.45 -21.47 -0.06
N TRP A 81 0.39 -22.06 0.79
CA TRP A 81 1.24 -21.37 1.75
C TRP A 81 2.70 -21.78 1.56
N SER A 82 3.60 -20.84 1.84
CA SER A 82 5.03 -21.10 2.07
C SER A 82 5.60 -20.11 3.07
N ALA A 83 6.72 -20.48 3.69
CA ALA A 83 7.45 -19.59 4.59
C ALA A 83 8.96 -19.81 4.49
N SER A 84 9.72 -18.79 4.88
CA SER A 84 11.19 -18.80 4.94
C SER A 84 11.76 -19.87 5.88
N THR A 85 10.93 -20.41 6.77
CA THR A 85 11.22 -21.55 7.64
C THR A 85 11.16 -22.90 6.91
N ARG A 86 10.56 -22.96 5.72
CA ARG A 86 10.49 -24.14 4.83
C ARG A 86 10.68 -23.73 3.37
N ARG A 87 11.86 -23.21 3.06
CA ARG A 87 12.21 -22.65 1.73
C ARG A 87 12.00 -23.66 0.60
N GLY A 88 11.55 -23.18 -0.55
CA GLY A 88 11.44 -23.98 -1.79
C GLY A 88 10.26 -24.95 -1.85
N HIS A 89 9.33 -24.89 -0.89
CA HIS A 89 8.17 -25.77 -0.83
C HIS A 89 6.87 -24.98 -0.73
N LEU A 90 5.87 -25.39 -1.51
CA LEU A 90 4.46 -25.05 -1.28
C LEU A 90 3.83 -26.19 -0.49
N ASP A 91 3.09 -25.86 0.58
CA ASP A 91 2.25 -26.84 1.25
C ASP A 91 1.07 -27.25 0.35
N PRO A 92 0.45 -28.44 0.55
CA PRO A 92 -0.76 -28.83 -0.17
C PRO A 92 -1.85 -27.75 -0.01
N PRO A 93 -2.65 -27.50 -1.06
CA PRO A 93 -3.64 -26.43 -0.98
C PRO A 93 -4.71 -26.74 0.05
N MET A 94 -5.13 -25.70 0.76
CA MET A 94 -6.42 -25.71 1.43
C MET A 94 -7.50 -25.38 0.41
N VAL A 95 -8.59 -26.13 0.41
CA VAL A 95 -9.66 -26.03 -0.60
C VAL A 95 -10.99 -25.76 0.09
N GLY A 96 -11.77 -24.83 -0.47
CA GLY A 96 -13.03 -24.43 0.15
C GLY A 96 -13.68 -23.24 -0.54
N ARG A 97 -14.63 -22.61 0.15
CA ARG A 97 -15.44 -21.52 -0.39
C ARG A 97 -16.03 -20.66 0.73
N PHE A 98 -16.62 -19.53 0.34
CA PHE A 98 -17.40 -18.69 1.25
C PHE A 98 -18.85 -19.15 1.36
N GLY A 99 -19.36 -19.14 2.58
CA GLY A 99 -20.76 -19.41 2.92
C GLY A 99 -21.65 -18.20 2.65
N ALA A 100 -22.96 -18.41 2.78
CA ALA A 100 -23.95 -17.33 2.68
C ALA A 100 -23.86 -16.30 3.83
N ASP A 101 -23.16 -16.66 4.91
CA ASP A 101 -22.83 -15.80 6.04
C ASP A 101 -21.58 -14.94 5.81
N GLY A 102 -20.96 -15.04 4.63
CA GLY A 102 -19.73 -14.30 4.29
C GLY A 102 -18.48 -14.87 4.95
N VAL A 103 -18.55 -16.07 5.53
CA VAL A 103 -17.41 -16.74 6.18
C VAL A 103 -16.81 -17.78 5.23
N GLY A 104 -15.51 -17.69 4.99
CA GLY A 104 -14.75 -18.66 4.21
C GLY A 104 -14.27 -19.81 5.08
N VAL A 105 -14.45 -21.06 4.62
CA VAL A 105 -13.88 -22.26 5.28
C VAL A 105 -13.16 -23.10 4.24
N PHE A 106 -11.89 -23.41 4.52
CA PHE A 106 -11.00 -24.13 3.62
C PHE A 106 -10.29 -25.25 4.37
N ASP A 107 -10.34 -26.46 3.84
CA ASP A 107 -9.75 -27.64 4.46
C ASP A 107 -8.60 -28.18 3.60
N GLY A 108 -7.55 -28.67 4.25
CA GLY A 108 -6.38 -29.22 3.58
C GLY A 108 -5.68 -30.29 4.41
N ALA A 109 -4.77 -31.02 3.76
CA ALA A 109 -3.87 -31.91 4.46
C ALA A 109 -2.82 -31.11 5.24
N ASP A 110 -2.47 -31.58 6.44
CA ASP A 110 -1.34 -31.02 7.18
C ASP A 110 -0.02 -31.54 6.61
N ALA A 111 0.75 -30.67 5.96
CA ALA A 111 2.00 -31.02 5.28
C ALA A 111 3.10 -31.55 6.22
N LEU A 112 2.93 -31.40 7.53
CA LEU A 112 3.89 -31.81 8.56
C LEU A 112 3.51 -33.13 9.24
N ALA A 113 2.32 -33.68 8.97
CA ALA A 113 1.86 -34.90 9.61
C ALA A 113 2.42 -36.15 8.92
N ALA A 114 3.11 -36.99 9.69
CA ALA A 114 3.80 -38.17 9.18
C ALA A 114 2.86 -39.29 8.70
N ASP A 115 1.65 -39.40 9.26
CA ASP A 115 0.69 -40.46 9.00
C ASP A 115 -0.39 -40.08 7.97
N GLY A 116 -0.40 -38.82 7.51
CA GLY A 116 -1.36 -38.29 6.55
C GLY A 116 -2.80 -38.17 7.08
N THR A 117 -3.06 -38.42 8.37
CA THR A 117 -4.42 -38.34 8.94
C THR A 117 -4.77 -36.93 9.37
N ALA A 118 -3.77 -36.12 9.75
CA ALA A 118 -4.02 -34.79 10.24
C ALA A 118 -4.56 -33.87 9.13
N ARG A 119 -5.45 -32.97 9.54
CA ARG A 119 -6.09 -31.98 8.67
C ARG A 119 -5.92 -30.60 9.27
N LEU A 120 -5.85 -29.61 8.38
CA LEU A 120 -5.91 -28.20 8.71
C LEU A 120 -7.20 -27.62 8.15
N ARG A 121 -7.79 -26.72 8.93
CA ARG A 121 -8.92 -25.89 8.53
C ARG A 121 -8.51 -24.45 8.72
N SER A 122 -8.68 -23.66 7.68
CA SER A 122 -8.59 -22.21 7.77
C SER A 122 -9.98 -21.63 7.66
N ARG A 123 -10.23 -20.58 8.44
CA ARG A 123 -11.49 -19.85 8.45
C ARG A 123 -11.20 -18.37 8.27
N TRP A 124 -11.90 -17.73 7.35
CA TRP A 124 -11.87 -16.29 7.13
C TRP A 124 -13.22 -15.70 7.52
N ASP A 125 -13.19 -14.70 8.40
CA ASP A 125 -14.35 -13.92 8.80
C ASP A 125 -14.06 -12.44 8.52
N PRO A 126 -14.54 -11.89 7.39
CA PRO A 126 -14.31 -10.49 7.03
C PRO A 126 -15.03 -9.49 7.95
N HIS A 127 -15.98 -9.97 8.75
CA HIS A 127 -16.96 -9.16 9.48
C HIS A 127 -16.71 -9.22 11.00
N ALA A 128 -15.60 -9.82 11.42
CA ALA A 128 -15.24 -9.92 12.82
C ALA A 128 -15.01 -8.55 13.47
N ASP A 129 -15.31 -8.46 14.76
CA ASP A 129 -15.09 -7.25 15.55
C ASP A 129 -13.60 -6.86 15.52
N GLY A 130 -13.31 -5.63 15.09
CA GLY A 130 -11.95 -5.11 14.98
C GLY A 130 -11.24 -5.40 13.65
N GLY A 131 -11.97 -5.89 12.64
CA GLY A 131 -11.48 -6.08 11.26
C GLY A 131 -11.48 -7.55 10.82
N PRO A 132 -10.99 -7.86 9.61
CA PRO A 132 -10.95 -9.23 9.10
C PRO A 132 -10.15 -10.16 10.02
N ARG A 133 -10.70 -11.35 10.27
CA ARG A 133 -10.08 -12.36 11.14
C ARG A 133 -9.83 -13.64 10.36
N TRP A 134 -8.61 -14.15 10.48
CA TRP A 134 -8.25 -15.49 10.03
C TRP A 134 -7.99 -16.40 11.23
N GLU A 135 -8.43 -17.65 11.13
CA GLU A 135 -8.21 -18.68 12.15
C GLU A 135 -7.78 -19.99 11.50
N GLN A 136 -6.83 -20.67 12.14
CA GLN A 136 -6.47 -22.05 11.84
C GLN A 136 -6.90 -22.97 12.98
N ALA A 137 -7.43 -24.12 12.59
CA ALA A 137 -7.65 -25.25 13.48
C ALA A 137 -7.01 -26.51 12.91
N ARG A 138 -6.61 -27.42 13.81
CA ARG A 138 -6.06 -28.73 13.47
C ARG A 138 -7.01 -29.84 13.90
N SER A 139 -7.04 -30.90 13.12
CA SER A 139 -7.68 -32.18 13.44
C SER A 139 -6.64 -33.30 13.35
N GLY A 140 -6.63 -34.20 14.33
CA GLY A 140 -5.83 -35.43 14.32
C GLY A 140 -6.65 -36.70 14.07
N ASP A 141 -7.95 -36.56 13.82
CA ASP A 141 -8.92 -37.65 13.68
C ASP A 141 -9.64 -37.61 12.31
N GLY A 142 -8.93 -37.15 11.27
CA GLY A 142 -9.45 -37.10 9.90
C GLY A 142 -10.52 -36.04 9.66
N GLY A 143 -10.65 -35.05 10.53
CA GLY A 143 -11.60 -33.94 10.43
C GLY A 143 -12.84 -34.06 11.33
N ALA A 144 -12.90 -35.05 12.22
CA ALA A 144 -14.03 -35.25 13.12
C ALA A 144 -14.06 -34.21 14.26
N THR A 145 -12.90 -33.85 14.81
CA THR A 145 -12.76 -32.78 15.81
C THR A 145 -11.71 -31.76 15.40
N TRP A 146 -11.98 -30.48 15.72
CA TRP A 146 -11.15 -29.34 15.35
C TRP A 146 -10.75 -28.53 16.57
N ARG A 147 -9.46 -28.21 16.69
CA ARG A 147 -8.91 -27.38 17.77
C ARG A 147 -8.18 -26.19 17.19
N PRO A 148 -8.63 -24.94 17.47
CA PRO A 148 -7.92 -23.74 17.04
C PRO A 148 -6.51 -23.70 17.63
N ASP A 149 -5.51 -23.41 16.79
CA ASP A 149 -4.11 -23.29 17.20
C ASP A 149 -3.44 -22.00 16.71
N TRP A 150 -4.10 -21.22 15.84
CA TRP A 150 -3.59 -19.92 15.39
C TRP A 150 -4.73 -18.98 14.99
N THR A 151 -4.63 -17.70 15.36
CA THR A 151 -5.53 -16.65 14.90
C THR A 151 -4.73 -15.44 14.44
N MET A 152 -5.23 -14.74 13.44
CA MET A 152 -4.74 -13.45 12.96
C MET A 152 -5.91 -12.46 12.96
N GLN A 153 -5.69 -11.30 13.59
CA GLN A 153 -6.60 -10.16 13.49
C GLN A 153 -5.93 -9.11 12.61
N LEU A 154 -6.58 -8.74 11.51
CA LEU A 154 -6.06 -7.77 10.57
C LEU A 154 -6.70 -6.40 10.86
N THR A 155 -5.86 -5.39 11.01
CA THR A 155 -6.26 -3.98 11.07
C THR A 155 -5.50 -3.21 10.00
N PRO A 156 -6.12 -2.23 9.32
CA PRO A 156 -5.40 -1.43 8.34
C PRO A 156 -4.10 -0.90 8.95
N ALA A 157 -2.98 -1.08 8.25
CA ALA A 157 -1.80 -0.32 8.62
C ALA A 157 -2.12 1.17 8.39
N PRO A 158 -1.76 2.07 9.30
CA PRO A 158 -1.99 3.48 9.07
C PRO A 158 -1.25 3.87 7.79
N GLY A 159 -1.96 4.53 6.87
CA GLY A 159 -1.34 5.22 5.76
C GLY A 159 -0.29 6.22 6.26
N PRO A 160 0.60 6.72 5.38
CA PRO A 160 1.65 7.59 5.84
C PRO A 160 1.07 8.89 6.41
N ALA A 161 1.67 9.34 7.51
CA ALA A 161 1.30 10.58 8.17
C ALA A 161 1.67 11.82 7.33
N LEU A 162 2.71 11.70 6.48
CA LEU A 162 3.12 12.73 5.53
C LEU A 162 3.34 12.15 4.14
N VAL A 163 3.11 12.97 3.12
CA VAL A 163 3.38 12.66 1.73
C VAL A 163 4.15 13.78 1.07
N GLU A 164 5.16 13.42 0.31
CA GLU A 164 5.77 14.31 -0.66
C GLU A 164 5.16 14.07 -2.03
N LEU A 165 4.55 15.10 -2.63
CA LEU A 165 4.31 15.15 -4.06
C LEU A 165 5.53 15.78 -4.72
N ARG A 166 6.26 14.98 -5.50
CA ARG A 166 7.53 15.34 -6.11
C ARG A 166 7.37 15.40 -7.62
N ARG A 167 7.76 16.52 -8.22
CA ARG A 167 7.69 16.76 -9.66
C ARG A 167 9.06 17.17 -10.14
N TYR A 168 9.66 16.35 -11.00
CA TYR A 168 11.01 16.58 -11.50
C TYR A 168 10.94 16.91 -12.98
N ARG A 169 11.55 18.03 -13.38
CA ARG A 169 11.85 18.26 -14.77
C ARG A 169 13.11 17.48 -15.14
N THR A 170 12.99 16.64 -16.14
CA THR A 170 14.09 15.84 -16.67
C THR A 170 14.76 16.53 -17.84
N VAL A 171 16.00 16.12 -18.14
CA VAL A 171 16.67 16.47 -19.39
C VAL A 171 15.84 15.87 -20.54
N PRO A 172 15.56 16.64 -21.61
CA PRO A 172 14.69 16.18 -22.69
C PRO A 172 15.04 14.78 -23.20
N GLY A 173 14.03 13.90 -23.20
CA GLY A 173 14.17 12.50 -23.65
C GLY A 173 14.87 11.54 -22.68
N ARG A 174 15.25 11.99 -21.47
CA ARG A 174 15.87 11.13 -20.44
C ARG A 174 14.93 10.75 -19.30
N ARG A 175 13.64 11.10 -19.39
CA ARG A 175 12.63 10.75 -18.38
C ARG A 175 12.56 9.24 -18.15
N ASP A 176 12.47 8.46 -19.22
CA ASP A 176 12.28 7.01 -19.09
C ASP A 176 13.56 6.33 -18.55
N GLU A 177 14.75 6.86 -18.87
CA GLU A 177 16.02 6.44 -18.25
C GLU A 177 16.02 6.68 -16.73
N LEU A 178 15.53 7.83 -16.27
CA LEU A 178 15.37 8.11 -14.84
C LEU A 178 14.39 7.14 -14.20
N ILE A 179 13.24 6.90 -14.84
CA ILE A 179 12.21 5.99 -14.34
C ILE A 179 12.81 4.59 -14.15
N ASP A 180 13.56 4.10 -15.13
CA ASP A 180 14.15 2.76 -15.07
C ASP A 180 15.15 2.62 -13.94
N LEU A 181 16.10 3.55 -13.85
CA LEU A 181 17.06 3.59 -12.74
C LEU A 181 16.35 3.72 -11.38
N PHE A 182 15.31 4.56 -11.30
CA PHE A 182 14.60 4.82 -10.07
C PHE A 182 13.94 3.56 -9.53
N HIS A 183 13.24 2.82 -10.37
CA HIS A 183 12.59 1.58 -9.95
C HIS A 183 13.56 0.46 -9.67
N ASP A 184 14.54 0.26 -10.56
CA ASP A 184 15.42 -0.91 -10.50
C ASP A 184 16.38 -0.80 -9.31
N GLU A 185 16.82 0.42 -8.99
CA GLU A 185 17.87 0.65 -7.99
C GLU A 185 17.43 1.45 -6.77
N LEU A 186 16.40 2.32 -6.87
CA LEU A 186 16.11 3.30 -5.81
C LEU A 186 14.80 3.06 -5.03
N VAL A 187 13.86 2.26 -5.53
CA VAL A 187 12.60 1.98 -4.80
C VAL A 187 12.86 1.10 -3.58
N ALA A 188 13.34 -0.13 -3.78
CA ALA A 188 13.50 -1.09 -2.69
C ALA A 188 14.43 -0.58 -1.56
N PRO A 189 15.55 0.12 -1.84
CA PRO A 189 16.40 0.67 -0.79
C PRO A 189 15.77 1.85 -0.02
N GLN A 190 14.89 2.64 -0.65
CA GLN A 190 14.10 3.63 0.08
C GLN A 190 13.11 2.95 1.04
N GLU A 191 12.45 1.88 0.58
CA GLU A 191 11.53 1.09 1.40
C GLU A 191 12.24 0.42 2.57
N ALA A 192 13.45 -0.11 2.34
CA ALA A 192 14.30 -0.64 3.41
C ALA A 192 14.71 0.42 4.44
N ALA A 193 14.78 1.70 4.05
CA ALA A 193 15.02 2.83 4.94
C ALA A 193 13.75 3.33 5.66
N GLY A 194 12.60 2.67 5.47
CA GLY A 194 11.31 3.02 6.09
C GLY A 194 10.53 4.11 5.36
N LEU A 195 10.96 4.50 4.17
CA LEU A 195 10.21 5.38 3.27
C LEU A 195 9.18 4.56 2.49
N GLN A 196 8.10 5.18 2.02
CA GLN A 196 7.10 4.48 1.21
C GLN A 196 7.08 5.10 -0.18
N VAL A 197 7.49 4.39 -1.23
CA VAL A 197 7.27 4.87 -2.60
C VAL A 197 5.82 4.52 -2.96
N LEU A 198 4.93 5.51 -2.88
CA LEU A 198 3.50 5.26 -3.05
C LEU A 198 3.17 4.98 -4.51
N GLY A 199 3.82 5.70 -5.43
CA GLY A 199 3.70 5.47 -6.87
C GLY A 199 4.55 6.44 -7.67
N THR A 200 4.80 6.07 -8.93
CA THR A 200 5.56 6.86 -9.89
C THR A 200 4.75 7.04 -11.16
N PHE A 201 4.92 8.18 -11.84
CA PHE A 201 4.06 8.57 -12.96
C PHE A 201 4.81 9.39 -14.00
N THR A 202 4.34 9.25 -15.23
CA THR A 202 4.56 10.24 -16.30
C THR A 202 3.40 11.22 -16.30
N ASP A 203 3.63 12.46 -16.71
CA ASP A 203 2.56 13.39 -17.05
C ASP A 203 2.31 13.33 -18.57
N ASP A 204 1.05 13.12 -18.97
CA ASP A 204 0.67 13.05 -20.39
C ASP A 204 0.85 14.39 -21.11
N ASP A 205 0.77 15.50 -20.36
CA ASP A 205 0.84 16.85 -20.92
C ASP A 205 2.26 17.43 -20.91
N GLU A 206 3.14 16.86 -20.10
CA GLU A 206 4.51 17.33 -19.89
C GLU A 206 5.49 16.15 -20.10
N PRO A 207 5.99 15.93 -21.33
CA PRO A 207 6.74 14.72 -21.68
C PRO A 207 8.05 14.55 -20.90
N ASP A 208 8.62 15.64 -20.40
CA ASP A 208 9.87 15.63 -19.63
C ASP A 208 9.63 15.73 -18.11
N GLN A 209 8.40 15.50 -17.63
CA GLN A 209 8.09 15.44 -16.19
C GLN A 209 8.07 14.00 -15.65
N PHE A 210 8.80 13.79 -14.56
CA PHE A 210 8.68 12.60 -13.71
C PHE A 210 8.02 12.99 -12.39
N VAL A 211 6.83 12.44 -12.13
CA VAL A 211 6.04 12.75 -10.92
C VAL A 211 5.99 11.52 -10.03
N TRP A 212 6.21 11.67 -8.74
CA TRP A 212 6.09 10.54 -7.82
C TRP A 212 5.69 10.98 -6.42
N LEU A 213 5.18 10.02 -5.66
CA LEU A 213 4.66 10.22 -4.32
C LEU A 213 5.48 9.40 -3.32
N ARG A 214 5.93 10.05 -2.25
CA ARG A 214 6.65 9.38 -1.16
C ARG A 214 5.97 9.59 0.18
N GLY A 215 5.64 8.51 0.87
CA GLY A 215 5.05 8.50 2.20
C GLY A 215 6.08 8.38 3.32
N PHE A 216 5.73 8.94 4.47
CA PHE A 216 6.44 8.78 5.75
C PHE A 216 5.47 8.32 6.83
N ALA A 217 5.86 7.32 7.62
CA ALA A 217 5.02 6.80 8.70
C ALA A 217 4.76 7.80 9.84
N SER A 218 5.61 8.83 9.99
CA SER A 218 5.52 9.83 11.05
C SER A 218 5.46 11.26 10.49
N ALA A 219 4.72 12.13 11.17
CA ALA A 219 4.70 13.56 10.91
C ALA A 219 5.84 14.34 11.59
N ASP A 220 6.65 13.64 12.39
CA ASP A 220 7.83 14.19 13.04
C ASP A 220 8.93 14.52 12.01
N ALA A 221 9.39 15.77 12.05
CA ALA A 221 10.39 16.28 11.12
C ALA A 221 11.74 15.55 11.23
N ASP A 222 12.15 15.17 12.44
CA ASP A 222 13.43 14.53 12.70
C ASP A 222 13.37 13.04 12.33
N ALA A 223 12.22 12.38 12.54
CA ALA A 223 11.99 11.02 12.05
C ALA A 223 12.05 10.97 10.51
N ARG A 224 11.40 11.92 9.83
CA ARG A 224 11.52 12.09 8.37
C ARG A 224 12.97 12.33 7.95
N ALA A 225 13.69 13.23 8.62
CA ALA A 225 15.08 13.53 8.29
C ALA A 225 16.00 12.32 8.49
N ALA A 226 15.77 11.51 9.52
CA ALA A 226 16.53 10.28 9.76
C ALA A 226 16.34 9.24 8.65
N ALA A 227 15.09 9.01 8.21
CA ALA A 227 14.81 8.09 7.11
C ALA A 227 15.45 8.56 5.78
N LEU A 228 15.37 9.86 5.49
CA LEU A 228 16.05 10.45 4.34
C LEU A 228 17.58 10.32 4.46
N ALA A 229 18.15 10.59 5.63
CA ALA A 229 19.58 10.47 5.86
C ALA A 229 20.07 9.03 5.68
N ALA A 230 19.30 8.03 6.11
CA ALA A 230 19.63 6.62 5.92
C ALA A 230 19.72 6.24 4.43
N PHE A 231 18.79 6.70 3.61
CA PHE A 231 18.82 6.44 2.17
C PHE A 231 19.91 7.26 1.44
N TYR A 232 19.86 8.58 1.55
CA TYR A 232 20.76 9.49 0.80
C TYR A 232 22.21 9.48 1.32
N GLY A 233 22.45 9.03 2.54
CA GLY A 233 23.79 8.75 3.07
C GLY A 233 24.24 7.30 2.85
N GLY A 234 23.38 6.45 2.29
CA GLY A 234 23.62 5.03 2.11
C GLY A 234 24.42 4.67 0.85
N PRO A 235 24.89 3.41 0.75
CA PRO A 235 25.75 2.95 -0.34
C PRO A 235 25.05 2.94 -1.70
N VAL A 236 23.73 2.69 -1.75
CA VAL A 236 22.95 2.69 -3.00
C VAL A 236 22.93 4.08 -3.62
N TRP A 237 22.59 5.12 -2.84
CA TRP A 237 22.61 6.49 -3.36
C TRP A 237 24.02 6.94 -3.75
N ALA A 238 25.05 6.52 -3.00
CA ALA A 238 26.44 6.80 -3.38
C ALA A 238 26.82 6.18 -4.74
N ALA A 239 26.30 5.00 -5.07
CA ALA A 239 26.55 4.33 -6.34
C ALA A 239 25.74 4.93 -7.51
N HIS A 240 24.45 5.20 -7.31
CA HIS A 240 23.51 5.53 -8.41
C HIS A 240 23.10 7.01 -8.47
N GLY A 241 23.32 7.79 -7.41
CA GLY A 241 22.83 9.16 -7.29
C GLY A 241 23.39 10.11 -8.36
N ALA A 242 24.64 9.94 -8.79
CA ALA A 242 25.22 10.75 -9.86
C ALA A 242 24.53 10.50 -11.21
N ALA A 243 24.20 9.24 -11.52
CA ALA A 243 23.48 8.89 -12.73
C ALA A 243 22.04 9.41 -12.70
N ALA A 244 21.35 9.27 -11.57
CA ALA A 244 20.03 9.85 -11.37
C ALA A 244 20.04 11.37 -11.53
N ASN A 245 20.99 12.07 -10.90
CA ASN A 245 21.07 13.53 -11.01
C ASN A 245 21.37 14.01 -12.44
N ALA A 246 22.11 13.22 -13.23
CA ALA A 246 22.43 13.59 -14.61
C ALA A 246 21.20 13.59 -15.55
N THR A 247 20.10 12.95 -15.18
CA THR A 247 18.85 12.94 -15.96
C THR A 247 17.89 14.06 -15.55
N MET A 248 18.17 14.81 -14.48
CA MET A 248 17.28 15.83 -13.92
C MET A 248 17.80 17.25 -14.17
N LEU A 249 16.92 18.15 -14.56
CA LEU A 249 17.16 19.60 -14.57
C LEU A 249 16.85 20.22 -13.20
N ASP A 250 15.80 19.73 -12.55
CA ASP A 250 15.42 20.11 -11.20
C ASP A 250 14.85 18.92 -10.41
N SER A 251 14.86 19.05 -9.09
CA SER A 251 14.33 18.03 -8.17
C SER A 251 13.70 18.63 -6.90
N ASP A 252 13.42 19.93 -6.92
CA ASP A 252 13.04 20.74 -5.76
C ASP A 252 11.57 21.21 -5.77
N ASP A 253 10.80 20.97 -6.83
CA ASP A 253 9.34 21.11 -6.81
C ASP A 253 8.69 19.97 -6.01
N VAL A 254 8.73 20.16 -4.70
CA VAL A 254 8.24 19.21 -3.71
C VAL A 254 7.27 19.90 -2.76
N LEU A 255 6.04 19.40 -2.73
CA LEU A 255 5.05 19.75 -1.72
C LEU A 255 5.08 18.70 -0.61
N LEU A 256 5.23 19.13 0.65
CA LEU A 256 5.08 18.27 1.82
C LEU A 256 3.66 18.39 2.36
N LEU A 257 2.93 17.29 2.32
CA LEU A 257 1.48 17.25 2.48
C LEU A 257 1.07 16.27 3.59
N ARG A 258 -0.13 16.47 4.11
CA ARG A 258 -0.86 15.53 4.96
C ARG A 258 -2.28 15.36 4.42
N ALA A 259 -2.98 14.31 4.84
CA ALA A 259 -4.40 14.19 4.56
C ALA A 259 -5.19 15.34 5.21
N ALA A 260 -6.21 15.83 4.51
CA ALA A 260 -7.11 16.87 5.00
C ALA A 260 -7.97 16.34 6.17
N ARG A 261 -8.41 15.06 6.08
CA ARG A 261 -9.09 14.30 7.13
C ARG A 261 -8.51 12.88 7.23
N ALA A 262 -8.80 12.19 8.33
CA ALA A 262 -8.36 10.80 8.53
C ALA A 262 -8.92 9.82 7.49
N ASP A 263 -10.12 10.08 6.95
CA ASP A 263 -10.85 9.23 6.01
C ASP A 263 -10.69 9.62 4.53
N THR A 264 -10.09 10.78 4.26
CA THR A 264 -9.71 11.23 2.90
C THR A 264 -8.23 10.96 2.59
N GLY A 265 -7.68 9.96 3.29
CA GLY A 265 -6.29 9.55 3.24
C GLY A 265 -5.95 8.56 2.12
N LEU A 266 -4.67 8.20 2.09
CA LEU A 266 -3.98 7.55 0.97
C LEU A 266 -4.30 6.06 0.82
N ASP A 267 -5.15 5.50 1.66
CA ASP A 267 -5.54 4.09 1.61
C ASP A 267 -6.26 3.80 0.28
N GLN A 268 -7.15 4.70 -0.15
CA GLN A 268 -7.83 4.65 -1.45
C GLN A 268 -6.87 4.97 -2.61
N LEU A 269 -5.85 5.78 -2.36
CA LEU A 269 -4.79 6.04 -3.32
C LEU A 269 -3.97 4.76 -3.55
N GLY A 270 -3.58 4.03 -2.51
CA GLY A 270 -2.86 2.77 -2.61
C GLY A 270 -3.59 1.74 -3.48
N GLN A 271 -4.92 1.63 -3.37
CA GLN A 271 -5.73 0.78 -4.24
C GLN A 271 -5.69 1.22 -5.71
N ALA A 272 -5.82 2.52 -5.99
CA ALA A 272 -5.76 3.04 -7.35
C ALA A 272 -4.38 2.77 -8.01
N LEU A 273 -3.32 2.89 -7.22
CA LEU A 273 -1.94 2.62 -7.64
C LEU A 273 -1.69 1.13 -7.86
N ALA A 274 -2.21 0.27 -7.00
CA ALA A 274 -2.18 -1.19 -7.20
C ALA A 274 -2.96 -1.61 -8.45
N GLY A 275 -4.10 -0.96 -8.73
CA GLY A 275 -4.89 -1.15 -9.94
C GLY A 275 -4.28 -0.52 -11.20
N ARG A 276 -3.10 0.13 -11.08
CA ARG A 276 -2.34 0.71 -12.19
C ARG A 276 -3.12 1.77 -12.98
N GLN A 277 -4.10 2.37 -12.32
CA GLN A 277 -4.93 3.40 -12.92
C GLN A 277 -4.14 4.71 -12.92
N GLY A 278 -4.21 5.44 -14.03
CA GLY A 278 -3.69 6.80 -14.06
C GLY A 278 -4.44 7.71 -13.09
N LEU A 279 -3.79 8.81 -12.68
CA LEU A 279 -4.33 9.76 -11.72
C LEU A 279 -4.59 11.12 -12.37
N LEU A 280 -5.59 11.83 -11.86
CA LEU A 280 -5.77 13.25 -12.10
C LEU A 280 -5.42 13.99 -10.83
N VAL A 281 -4.38 14.83 -10.86
CA VAL A 281 -3.89 15.56 -9.70
C VAL A 281 -4.11 17.05 -9.90
N THR A 282 -5.07 17.61 -9.18
CA THR A 282 -5.34 19.06 -9.17
C THR A 282 -4.64 19.71 -7.98
N THR A 283 -3.70 20.61 -8.24
CA THR A 283 -2.95 21.38 -7.25
C THR A 283 -3.44 22.82 -7.20
N CYS A 284 -3.83 23.27 -6.01
CA CYS A 284 -4.33 24.61 -5.74
C CYS A 284 -3.38 25.30 -4.79
N LEU A 285 -2.69 26.34 -5.25
CA LEU A 285 -1.90 27.20 -4.35
C LEU A 285 -2.84 28.24 -3.74
N LEU A 286 -2.83 28.31 -2.42
CA LEU A 286 -3.75 29.11 -1.62
C LEU A 286 -3.02 30.32 -1.03
N ALA A 287 -3.74 31.42 -0.92
CA ALA A 287 -3.23 32.64 -0.28
C ALA A 287 -3.00 32.47 1.23
N ARG A 288 -3.62 31.46 1.86
CA ARG A 288 -3.47 31.12 3.28
C ARG A 288 -3.77 29.64 3.54
N ALA A 289 -3.39 29.18 4.73
CA ALA A 289 -3.84 27.89 5.24
C ALA A 289 -5.36 27.90 5.45
N LEU A 290 -5.99 26.75 5.24
CA LEU A 290 -7.41 26.52 5.49
C LEU A 290 -7.64 26.05 6.93
N ALA A 291 -8.73 26.49 7.54
CA ALA A 291 -9.22 25.93 8.79
C ALA A 291 -9.84 24.54 8.56
N GLN A 292 -9.99 23.75 9.63
CA GLN A 292 -10.43 22.35 9.49
C GLN A 292 -11.85 22.22 8.92
N ASP A 293 -12.76 23.11 9.28
CA ASP A 293 -14.12 23.16 8.73
C ASP A 293 -14.15 23.48 7.23
N GLU A 294 -13.24 24.33 6.74
CA GLU A 294 -13.06 24.58 5.31
C GLU A 294 -12.53 23.33 4.59
N LEU A 295 -11.60 22.60 5.22
CA LEU A 295 -11.08 21.34 4.69
C LEU A 295 -12.16 20.25 4.62
N ASP A 296 -12.99 20.16 5.66
CA ASP A 296 -14.08 19.21 5.71
C ASP A 296 -15.09 19.50 4.60
N ALA A 297 -15.45 20.78 4.39
CA ALA A 297 -16.33 21.20 3.32
C ALA A 297 -15.77 20.89 1.92
N VAL A 298 -14.45 21.03 1.73
CA VAL A 298 -13.78 20.62 0.48
C VAL A 298 -13.84 19.12 0.29
N ALA A 299 -13.47 18.36 1.32
CA ALA A 299 -13.50 16.90 1.29
C ALA A 299 -14.88 16.35 0.93
N ASP A 300 -15.94 16.91 1.52
CA ASP A 300 -17.32 16.51 1.25
C ASP A 300 -17.81 16.96 -0.14
N GLY A 301 -17.31 18.09 -0.64
CA GLY A 301 -17.72 18.67 -1.93
C GLY A 301 -17.05 18.02 -3.15
N VAL A 302 -15.86 17.43 -2.99
CA VAL A 302 -15.17 16.75 -4.08
C VAL A 302 -15.81 15.39 -4.32
N ARG A 303 -16.33 15.16 -5.53
CA ARG A 303 -16.84 13.82 -5.93
C ARG A 303 -15.70 12.88 -6.35
N GLY A 304 -15.71 11.68 -5.76
CA GLY A 304 -14.80 10.57 -6.06
C GLY A 304 -13.31 10.84 -5.83
N PRO A 305 -12.87 11.60 -4.81
CA PRO A 305 -11.45 11.75 -4.53
C PRO A 305 -10.87 10.41 -4.08
N ARG A 306 -9.64 10.14 -4.50
CA ARG A 306 -8.78 9.11 -3.90
C ARG A 306 -7.95 9.67 -2.75
N ALA A 307 -7.67 10.97 -2.78
CA ALA A 307 -7.07 11.69 -1.66
C ALA A 307 -7.40 13.19 -1.75
N VAL A 308 -7.53 13.82 -0.58
CA VAL A 308 -7.51 15.29 -0.44
C VAL A 308 -6.40 15.62 0.53
N LEU A 309 -5.36 16.28 0.04
CA LEU A 309 -4.12 16.55 0.76
C LEU A 309 -3.90 18.05 0.91
N VAL A 310 -3.26 18.46 2.00
CA VAL A 310 -2.95 19.86 2.29
C VAL A 310 -1.53 20.01 2.78
N THR A 311 -0.93 21.19 2.63
CA THR A 311 0.41 21.48 3.18
C THR A 311 0.49 21.06 4.65
N ALA A 312 1.50 20.27 4.98
CA ALA A 312 1.79 19.89 6.35
C ALA A 312 2.55 21.02 7.07
N ALA A 313 2.26 21.21 8.35
CA ALA A 313 2.99 22.17 9.19
C ALA A 313 4.39 21.67 9.62
N THR A 314 4.79 20.49 9.17
CA THR A 314 6.08 19.87 9.48
C THR A 314 7.20 20.66 8.79
N ARG A 315 8.13 21.20 9.59
CA ARG A 315 9.36 21.86 9.10
C ARG A 315 10.25 20.89 8.30
N ASN A 316 11.03 21.41 7.36
CA ASN A 316 12.04 20.62 6.69
C ASN A 316 13.34 20.50 7.50
N ALA A 317 13.48 19.43 8.27
CA ALA A 317 14.72 19.13 9.01
C ALA A 317 15.83 18.47 8.14
N PHE A 318 15.63 18.34 6.82
CA PHE A 318 16.62 17.77 5.90
C PHE A 318 16.91 18.72 4.71
N PRO A 319 17.72 19.78 4.91
CA PRO A 319 17.85 20.89 3.96
C PRO A 319 18.47 20.51 2.61
N ARG A 320 19.15 19.36 2.51
CA ARG A 320 19.68 18.83 1.24
C ARG A 320 18.58 18.49 0.24
N LEU A 321 17.34 18.32 0.70
CA LEU A 321 16.16 18.16 -0.15
C LEU A 321 15.15 19.24 0.20
N PRO A 322 15.19 20.38 -0.49
CA PRO A 322 14.24 21.45 -0.25
C PRO A 322 12.81 20.98 -0.55
N VAL A 323 11.87 21.60 0.17
CA VAL A 323 10.42 21.50 -0.07
C VAL A 323 9.87 22.92 -0.05
N ARG A 324 8.68 23.14 -0.62
CA ARG A 324 8.06 24.47 -0.76
C ARG A 324 7.42 24.94 0.56
N GLU A 325 8.24 25.18 1.60
CA GLU A 325 7.79 25.53 2.97
C GLU A 325 6.98 26.83 3.07
N GLY A 326 7.09 27.73 2.10
CA GLY A 326 6.36 29.01 2.07
C GLY A 326 4.96 28.93 1.45
N GLU A 327 4.58 27.77 0.90
CA GLU A 327 3.36 27.65 0.13
C GLU A 327 2.27 26.84 0.81
N GLN A 328 1.05 27.35 0.73
CA GLN A 328 -0.14 26.66 1.18
C GLN A 328 -0.78 26.00 -0.03
N ALA A 329 -0.84 24.67 -0.03
CA ALA A 329 -1.37 23.89 -1.14
C ALA A 329 -2.54 23.04 -0.65
N LEU A 330 -3.56 22.95 -1.50
CA LEU A 330 -4.59 21.92 -1.47
C LEU A 330 -4.41 21.07 -2.74
N VAL A 331 -4.25 19.76 -2.57
CA VAL A 331 -4.07 18.80 -3.66
C VAL A 331 -5.20 17.80 -3.64
N VAL A 332 -5.93 17.71 -4.73
CA VAL A 332 -7.01 16.74 -4.92
C VAL A 332 -6.56 15.69 -5.93
N ILE A 333 -6.60 14.42 -5.54
CA ILE A 333 -6.22 13.29 -6.39
C ILE A 333 -7.45 12.46 -6.72
N LYS A 334 -7.64 12.13 -7.99
CA LYS A 334 -8.72 11.26 -8.50
C LYS A 334 -8.17 10.17 -9.41
N SER A 335 -8.90 9.07 -9.58
CA SER A 335 -8.65 8.13 -10.69
C SER A 335 -9.01 8.81 -12.01
N ARG A 336 -8.24 8.55 -13.07
CA ARG A 336 -8.62 8.94 -14.44
C ARG A 336 -9.81 8.14 -14.94
N GLY A 337 -10.69 8.79 -15.67
CA GLY A 337 -11.91 8.19 -16.24
C GLY A 337 -11.86 8.18 -17.76
N ALA A 338 -12.58 7.27 -18.41
CA ALA A 338 -12.63 7.18 -19.88
C ALA A 338 -13.31 8.40 -20.55
N GLY A 339 -14.01 9.24 -19.79
CA GLY A 339 -14.78 10.38 -20.30
C GLY A 339 -14.26 11.71 -19.77
N GLY A 340 -13.24 12.27 -20.44
CA GLY A 340 -12.76 13.65 -20.22
C GLY A 340 -12.17 13.90 -18.83
N ASP A 341 -10.84 13.83 -18.73
CA ASP A 341 -10.11 14.13 -17.50
C ASP A 341 -10.08 15.65 -17.22
N VAL A 342 -11.17 16.16 -16.61
CA VAL A 342 -11.30 17.55 -16.18
C VAL A 342 -10.94 17.66 -14.70
N GLY A 343 -10.18 18.71 -14.33
CA GLY A 343 -9.73 18.96 -12.96
C GLY A 343 -10.84 18.96 -11.91
N ALA A 344 -10.46 18.90 -10.64
CA ALA A 344 -11.43 18.91 -9.55
C ALA A 344 -12.28 20.18 -9.57
N ALA A 345 -13.62 20.04 -9.59
CA ALA A 345 -14.52 21.12 -9.26
C ALA A 345 -14.33 21.47 -7.78
N LEU A 346 -13.83 22.66 -7.50
CA LEU A 346 -13.58 23.15 -6.15
C LEU A 346 -14.81 23.92 -5.64
N PRO A 347 -15.07 23.93 -4.34
CA PRO A 347 -16.04 24.86 -3.77
C PRO A 347 -15.64 26.30 -4.10
N GLY A 348 -16.61 27.17 -4.44
CA GLY A 348 -16.33 28.56 -4.84
C GLY A 348 -15.60 29.38 -3.76
N SER A 349 -15.78 29.02 -2.47
CA SER A 349 -15.00 29.58 -1.37
C SER A 349 -13.50 29.34 -1.54
N ILE A 350 -13.11 28.15 -1.99
CA ILE A 350 -11.70 27.81 -2.27
C ILE A 350 -11.20 28.51 -3.51
N GLU A 351 -12.00 28.58 -4.57
CA GLU A 351 -11.60 29.26 -5.81
C GLU A 351 -11.23 30.72 -5.54
N SER A 352 -11.95 31.40 -4.64
CA SER A 352 -11.64 32.78 -4.23
C SER A 352 -10.33 32.93 -3.44
N LEU A 353 -9.80 31.84 -2.89
CA LEU A 353 -8.57 31.81 -2.08
C LEU A 353 -7.34 31.39 -2.87
N LEU A 354 -7.48 31.11 -4.17
CA LEU A 354 -6.37 30.74 -5.03
C LEU A 354 -5.38 31.90 -5.18
N ALA A 355 -4.11 31.64 -4.86
CA ALA A 355 -3.01 32.56 -5.11
C ALA A 355 -2.57 32.56 -6.60
N ALA A 356 -2.90 31.48 -7.32
CA ALA A 356 -2.66 31.30 -8.75
C ALA A 356 -3.71 30.32 -9.32
N PRO A 357 -3.93 30.30 -10.66
CA PRO A 357 -4.81 29.32 -11.27
C PRO A 357 -4.46 27.89 -10.85
N ALA A 358 -5.47 27.09 -10.53
CA ALA A 358 -5.28 25.69 -10.19
C ALA A 358 -4.67 24.94 -11.38
N GLN A 359 -3.70 24.07 -11.08
CA GLN A 359 -3.00 23.27 -12.08
C GLN A 359 -3.50 21.84 -12.01
N THR A 360 -3.72 21.18 -13.15
CA THR A 360 -4.13 19.79 -13.19
C THR A 360 -3.17 19.00 -14.06
N ALA A 361 -2.59 17.95 -13.48
CA ALA A 361 -1.69 17.00 -14.15
C ALA A 361 -2.42 15.70 -14.47
N ARG A 362 -2.27 15.21 -15.71
CA ARG A 362 -2.82 13.91 -16.16
C ARG A 362 -1.73 12.85 -16.05
N LEU A 363 -1.70 12.21 -14.90
CA LEU A 363 -0.67 11.24 -14.57
C LEU A 363 -1.02 9.85 -15.09
N ALA A 364 -0.03 9.14 -15.64
CA ALA A 364 -0.14 7.75 -16.05
C ALA A 364 0.96 6.92 -15.40
N CYS A 365 0.65 5.67 -15.04
CA CYS A 365 1.68 4.72 -14.63
C CYS A 365 2.68 4.50 -15.79
N PRO A 366 4.00 4.43 -15.53
CA PRO A 366 5.00 4.18 -16.55
C PRO A 366 4.75 2.90 -17.38
N ALA A 367 5.26 2.86 -18.60
CA ALA A 367 5.00 1.76 -19.54
C ALA A 367 5.40 0.37 -19.03
N ARG A 368 6.57 0.26 -18.40
CA ARG A 368 7.10 -0.94 -17.71
C ARG A 368 6.14 -1.53 -16.69
N GLU A 369 5.30 -0.66 -16.18
CA GLU A 369 4.46 -0.92 -15.06
C GLU A 369 3.15 -1.50 -15.63
N ARG A 370 2.56 -0.94 -16.70
CA ARG A 370 1.28 -1.39 -17.33
C ARG A 370 1.23 -2.84 -17.86
N GLY A 371 2.31 -3.61 -17.79
CA GLY A 371 2.48 -4.95 -18.37
C GLY A 371 2.12 -6.11 -17.45
#